data_AF-A0A1D2N1K1-F1
#
_entry.id   AF-A0A1D2N1K1-F1
#
_cell.length_a   1.000
_cell.length_b   1.000
_cell.length_c   1.000
_cell.angle_alpha   90.00
_cell.angle_beta   90.00
_cell.angle_gamma   90.00
#
_symmetry.space_group_name_H-M   'P 1'
#
loop_
_entity.id
_entity.type
_entity.pdbx_description
1 polymer ?
#
loop_
_entity_poly.entity_id
_entity_poly.type
_entity_poly.pdbx_seq_one_letter_code
_entity_poly.pdbx_strand_id
1 'polypeptide(L)'
;MENFAKFCVLVVFVLGAATVRSDDDAEECKKMAKQYFKRIHKVYIDCHADVKQNTSSIEEQFEKLGCTVKCILKNDKMLDDNDMVTDDLLKTTYKDRVTPKYEDKLLTKFMDCKTKFGDKLDKTDEKCVGFKNYGLCMQEALSHVCYE
;
A
#
# COMPACT_ATOMS: atom_id res chain seq x y z
N MET A 1 4.16 -2.65 -18.02
CA MET A 1 4.22 -2.33 -16.58
C MET A 1 2.92 -1.76 -16.03
N GLU A 2 2.08 -1.07 -16.83
CA GLU A 2 0.70 -0.71 -16.45
C GLU A 2 -0.14 -1.92 -15.96
N ASN A 3 0.18 -3.10 -16.49
CA ASN A 3 -0.43 -4.36 -16.08
C ASN A 3 0.00 -4.85 -14.69
N PHE A 4 1.15 -4.44 -14.13
CA PHE A 4 1.65 -4.99 -12.85
C PHE A 4 1.02 -4.30 -11.63
N ALA A 5 0.81 -2.98 -11.66
CA ALA A 5 0.02 -2.28 -10.65
C ALA A 5 -1.46 -2.70 -10.71
N LYS A 6 -2.00 -2.89 -11.93
CA LYS A 6 -3.30 -3.53 -12.14
C LYS A 6 -3.29 -4.96 -11.58
N PHE A 7 -2.22 -5.75 -11.76
CA PHE A 7 -2.11 -7.12 -11.27
C PHE A 7 -2.00 -7.20 -9.74
N CYS A 8 -1.15 -6.41 -9.08
CA CYS A 8 -1.04 -6.42 -7.62
C CYS A 8 -2.35 -6.03 -6.94
N VAL A 9 -3.09 -5.06 -7.49
CA VAL A 9 -4.39 -4.66 -6.95
C VAL A 9 -5.47 -5.66 -7.35
N LEU A 10 -5.59 -6.08 -8.61
CA LEU A 10 -6.60 -7.06 -9.04
C LEU A 10 -6.41 -8.44 -8.40
N VAL A 11 -5.19 -8.95 -8.25
CA VAL A 11 -4.96 -10.31 -7.72
C VAL A 11 -5.41 -10.40 -6.27
N VAL A 12 -5.21 -9.34 -5.48
CA VAL A 12 -5.70 -9.27 -4.09
C VAL A 12 -7.23 -9.20 -4.03
N PHE A 13 -7.88 -8.41 -4.91
CA PHE A 13 -9.34 -8.27 -4.89
C PHE A 13 -10.11 -9.41 -5.57
N VAL A 14 -9.53 -10.07 -6.57
CA VAL A 14 -10.15 -11.19 -7.29
C VAL A 14 -10.03 -12.50 -6.49
N LEU A 15 -8.93 -12.71 -5.75
CA LEU A 15 -8.79 -13.90 -4.91
C LEU A 15 -9.63 -13.83 -3.63
N GLY A 16 -9.84 -12.64 -3.05
CA GLY A 16 -10.72 -12.50 -1.89
C GLY A 16 -12.22 -12.54 -2.22
N ALA A 17 -12.62 -12.23 -3.46
CA ALA A 17 -14.02 -12.33 -3.89
C ALA A 17 -14.62 -13.75 -3.75
N ALA A 18 -13.78 -14.78 -3.57
CA ALA A 18 -14.23 -16.15 -3.32
C ALA A 18 -14.72 -16.42 -1.89
N THR A 19 -14.52 -15.51 -0.92
CA THR A 19 -14.86 -15.76 0.50
C THR A 19 -15.77 -14.71 1.15
N VAL A 20 -16.37 -13.81 0.38
CA VAL A 20 -17.20 -12.74 0.96
C VAL A 20 -18.51 -13.29 1.53
N ARG A 21 -18.80 -12.93 2.78
CA ARG A 21 -19.90 -13.46 3.60
C ARG A 21 -21.29 -12.87 3.27
N SER A 22 -21.36 -11.75 2.55
CA SER A 22 -22.59 -11.10 2.08
C SER A 22 -22.32 -10.24 0.83
N ASP A 23 -23.31 -10.07 -0.05
CA ASP A 23 -23.19 -9.24 -1.26
C ASP A 23 -22.93 -7.75 -0.93
N ASP A 24 -23.46 -7.26 0.19
CA ASP A 24 -23.28 -5.86 0.64
C ASP A 24 -21.85 -5.58 1.11
N ASP A 25 -21.23 -6.52 1.86
CA ASP A 25 -19.83 -6.40 2.26
C ASP A 25 -18.89 -6.46 1.06
N ALA A 26 -19.22 -7.28 0.06
CA ALA A 26 -18.45 -7.38 -1.17
C ALA A 26 -18.46 -6.06 -1.96
N GLU A 27 -19.63 -5.42 -2.06
CA GLU A 27 -19.77 -4.18 -2.79
C GLU A 27 -19.07 -3.01 -2.09
N GLU A 28 -19.16 -2.90 -0.76
CA GLU A 28 -18.44 -1.89 0.00
C GLU A 28 -16.94 -2.07 -0.08
N CYS A 29 -16.44 -3.30 0.01
CA CYS A 29 -15.04 -3.61 -0.20
C CYS A 29 -14.55 -3.25 -1.59
N LYS A 30 -15.35 -3.54 -2.62
CA LYS A 30 -15.05 -3.13 -4.00
C LYS A 30 -15.01 -1.60 -4.15
N LYS A 31 -15.88 -0.87 -3.45
CA LYS A 31 -15.88 0.61 -3.44
C LYS A 31 -14.61 1.14 -2.77
N MET A 32 -14.26 0.65 -1.59
CA MET A 32 -13.04 1.02 -0.85
C MET A 32 -11.78 0.74 -1.68
N ALA A 33 -11.66 -0.47 -2.23
CA ALA A 33 -10.59 -0.91 -3.12
C ALA A 33 -10.38 0.06 -4.29
N LYS A 34 -11.48 0.42 -4.96
CA LYS A 34 -11.46 1.29 -6.13
C LYS A 34 -11.06 2.72 -5.76
N GLN A 35 -11.47 3.21 -4.59
CA GLN A 35 -11.07 4.53 -4.09
C GLN A 35 -9.56 4.56 -3.77
N TYR A 36 -9.07 3.57 -3.04
CA TYR A 36 -7.65 3.42 -2.73
C TYR A 36 -6.80 3.30 -4.01
N PHE A 37 -7.23 2.44 -4.93
CA PHE A 37 -6.53 2.22 -6.20
C PHE A 37 -6.47 3.48 -7.07
N LYS A 38 -7.60 4.19 -7.25
CA LYS A 38 -7.63 5.39 -8.11
C LYS A 38 -6.60 6.43 -7.69
N ARG A 39 -6.43 6.62 -6.38
CA ARG A 39 -5.47 7.59 -5.85
C ARG A 39 -4.03 7.09 -5.99
N ILE A 40 -3.77 5.86 -5.56
CA ILE A 40 -2.43 5.27 -5.60
C ILE A 40 -1.96 5.08 -7.04
N HIS A 41 -2.85 4.81 -7.99
CA HIS A 41 -2.47 4.56 -9.39
C HIS A 41 -1.81 5.79 -10.04
N LYS A 42 -2.34 6.99 -9.80
CA LYS A 42 -1.72 8.23 -10.32
C LYS A 42 -0.33 8.42 -9.72
N VAL A 43 -0.23 8.29 -8.40
CA VAL A 43 1.04 8.43 -7.65
C VAL A 43 2.06 7.36 -8.08
N TYR A 44 1.62 6.13 -8.33
CA TYR A 44 2.45 5.04 -8.80
C TYR A 44 3.10 5.37 -10.14
N ILE A 45 2.35 5.92 -11.10
CA ILE A 45 2.89 6.28 -12.41
C ILE A 45 4.03 7.29 -12.24
N ASP A 46 3.81 8.34 -11.45
CA ASP A 46 4.79 9.41 -11.23
C ASP A 46 6.02 8.86 -10.49
N CYS A 47 5.81 8.10 -9.40
CA CYS A 47 6.89 7.49 -8.61
C CYS A 47 7.69 6.43 -9.37
N HIS A 48 7.03 5.65 -10.24
CA HIS A 48 7.70 4.62 -11.03
C HIS A 48 8.48 5.23 -12.19
N ALA A 49 7.98 6.33 -12.78
CA ALA A 49 8.70 7.07 -13.81
C ALA A 49 10.05 7.60 -13.28
N ASP A 50 10.10 8.10 -12.05
CA ASP A 50 11.34 8.55 -11.42
C ASP A 50 12.37 7.42 -11.27
N VAL A 51 11.95 6.26 -10.74
CA VAL A 51 12.83 5.07 -10.66
C VAL A 51 13.30 4.63 -12.05
N LYS A 52 12.41 4.63 -13.04
CA LYS A 52 12.75 4.26 -14.42
C LYS A 52 13.77 5.22 -15.05
N GLN A 53 13.70 6.52 -14.77
CA GLN A 53 14.65 7.51 -15.28
C GLN A 53 16.04 7.37 -14.63
N ASN A 54 16.08 6.88 -13.39
CA ASN A 54 17.29 6.74 -12.59
C ASN A 54 17.87 5.31 -12.57
N THR A 55 17.50 4.49 -13.56
CA THR A 55 17.97 3.09 -13.70
C THR A 55 18.34 2.77 -15.14
N SER A 56 19.28 1.83 -15.28
CA SER A 56 19.89 1.45 -16.56
C SER A 56 19.28 0.19 -17.18
N SER A 57 18.65 -0.67 -16.37
CA SER A 57 18.06 -1.93 -16.82
C SER A 57 16.71 -2.22 -16.15
N ILE A 58 15.97 -3.17 -16.73
CA ILE A 58 14.70 -3.66 -16.17
C ILE A 58 14.96 -4.40 -14.84
N GLU A 59 16.06 -5.15 -14.73
CA GLU A 59 16.43 -5.83 -13.48
C GLU A 59 16.68 -4.82 -12.37
N GLU A 60 17.40 -3.73 -12.66
CA GLU A 60 17.64 -2.65 -11.71
C GLU A 60 16.33 -1.97 -11.29
N GLN A 61 15.39 -1.79 -12.21
CA GLN A 61 14.04 -1.28 -11.90
C GLN A 61 13.28 -2.21 -10.95
N PHE A 62 13.39 -3.53 -11.13
CA PHE A 62 12.78 -4.50 -10.23
C PHE A 62 13.43 -4.50 -8.85
N GLU A 63 14.75 -4.39 -8.77
CA GLU A 63 15.47 -4.29 -7.50
C GLU A 63 15.08 -3.02 -6.73
N LYS A 64 14.89 -1.90 -7.43
CA LYS A 64 14.49 -0.61 -6.88
C LYS A 64 12.97 -0.40 -6.78
N LEU A 65 12.16 -1.45 -7.00
CA LEU A 65 10.70 -1.36 -6.85
C LEU A 65 10.30 -0.88 -5.44
N GLY A 66 11.08 -1.21 -4.41
CA GLY A 66 10.88 -0.70 -3.05
C GLY A 66 10.94 0.83 -2.98
N CYS A 67 11.71 1.49 -3.84
CA CYS A 67 11.83 2.94 -3.85
C CYS A 67 10.60 3.58 -4.52
N THR A 68 9.98 2.91 -5.50
CA THR A 68 8.64 3.29 -5.98
C THR A 68 7.63 3.23 -4.83
N VAL A 69 7.67 2.16 -4.00
CA VAL A 69 6.78 2.02 -2.84
C VAL A 69 7.04 3.12 -1.80
N LYS A 70 8.30 3.42 -1.48
CA LYS A 70 8.68 4.55 -0.60
C LYS A 70 8.07 5.87 -1.08
N CYS A 71 8.22 6.18 -2.37
CA CYS A 71 7.66 7.38 -2.97
C CYS A 71 6.13 7.44 -2.85
N ILE A 72 5.44 6.31 -3.06
CA ILE A 72 3.98 6.23 -2.89
C ILE A 72 3.59 6.51 -1.45
N LEU A 73 4.24 5.86 -0.48
CA LEU A 73 3.93 6.04 0.94
C LEU A 73 4.14 7.50 1.39
N LYS A 74 5.17 8.17 0.87
CA LYS A 74 5.43 9.59 1.15
C LYS A 74 4.34 10.49 0.56
N ASN A 75 3.98 10.28 -0.70
CA ASN A 75 2.89 11.03 -1.36
C ASN A 75 1.52 10.79 -0.70
N ASP A 76 1.34 9.59 -0.16
CA ASP A 76 0.11 9.19 0.50
C ASP A 76 0.02 9.66 1.96
N LYS A 77 1.07 10.34 2.46
CA LYS A 77 1.24 10.81 3.84
C LYS A 77 1.22 9.68 4.88
N MET A 78 1.79 8.53 4.50
CA MET A 78 2.02 7.39 5.38
C MET A 78 3.44 7.38 5.98
N LEU A 79 4.28 8.31 5.54
CA LEU A 79 5.62 8.57 6.08
C LEU A 79 5.71 10.04 6.48
N ASP A 80 6.50 10.33 7.52
CA ASP A 80 6.88 11.69 7.87
C ASP A 80 8.02 12.21 6.97
N ASP A 81 8.50 13.42 7.25
CA ASP A 81 9.59 14.03 6.49
C ASP A 81 10.92 13.27 6.61
N ASN A 82 11.07 12.45 7.65
CA ASN A 82 12.23 11.60 7.92
C ASN A 82 12.10 10.18 7.36
N ASP A 83 11.06 9.93 6.56
CA ASP A 83 10.69 8.61 6.02
C ASP A 83 10.32 7.56 7.09
N MET A 84 9.78 8.02 8.22
CA MET A 84 9.34 7.19 9.35
C MET A 84 7.82 7.04 9.39
N VAL A 85 7.36 5.88 9.86
CA VAL A 85 5.95 5.62 10.14
C VAL A 85 5.66 5.99 11.60
N THR A 86 4.72 6.88 11.84
CA THR A 86 4.31 7.27 13.20
C THR A 86 2.88 6.85 13.50
N ASP A 87 2.58 6.66 14.78
CA ASP A 87 1.23 6.32 15.24
C ASP A 87 0.20 7.38 14.82
N ASP A 88 0.58 8.65 14.85
CA ASP A 88 -0.30 9.76 14.49
C ASP A 88 -0.67 9.72 13.00
N LEU A 89 0.32 9.49 12.12
CA LEU A 89 0.08 9.33 10.69
C LEU A 89 -0.87 8.17 10.42
N LEU A 90 -0.64 7.03 11.09
CA LEU A 90 -1.53 5.89 10.95
C LEU A 90 -2.95 6.22 11.42
N LYS A 91 -3.14 6.91 12.54
CA LYS A 91 -4.48 7.23 13.07
C LYS A 91 -5.27 8.24 12.24
N THR A 92 -4.63 8.99 11.34
CA THR A 92 -5.29 10.06 10.58
C THR A 92 -5.38 9.78 9.08
N THR A 93 -4.36 9.17 8.48
CA THR A 93 -4.17 9.26 7.03
C THR A 93 -5.17 8.42 6.22
N TYR A 94 -5.69 7.33 6.77
CA TYR A 94 -6.57 6.39 6.05
C TYR A 94 -8.07 6.65 6.23
N LYS A 95 -8.48 7.43 7.24
CA LYS A 95 -9.89 7.50 7.69
C LYS A 95 -10.87 7.91 6.59
N ASP A 96 -10.54 8.93 5.81
CA ASP A 96 -11.41 9.40 4.71
C ASP A 96 -11.49 8.45 3.50
N ARG A 97 -10.83 7.29 3.57
CA ARG A 97 -10.62 6.38 2.43
C ARG A 97 -11.23 4.99 2.66
N VAL A 98 -11.78 4.79 3.85
CA VAL A 98 -12.24 3.50 4.35
C VAL A 98 -13.62 3.70 4.93
N THR A 99 -14.51 2.75 4.72
CA THR A 99 -15.83 2.80 5.34
C THR A 99 -15.67 2.74 6.87
N PRO A 100 -16.39 3.55 7.66
CA PRO A 100 -16.24 3.59 9.12
C PRO A 100 -16.26 2.22 9.81
N LYS A 101 -17.04 1.26 9.27
CA LYS A 101 -17.14 -0.11 9.78
C LYS A 101 -15.82 -0.90 9.76
N TYR A 102 -14.85 -0.50 8.93
CA TYR A 102 -13.55 -1.16 8.79
C TYR A 102 -12.40 -0.38 9.45
N GLU A 103 -12.64 0.83 9.96
CA GLU A 103 -11.57 1.73 10.40
C GLU A 103 -10.72 1.14 11.53
N ASP A 104 -11.34 0.63 12.59
CA ASP A 104 -10.62 0.10 13.76
C ASP A 104 -9.85 -1.19 13.44
N LYS A 105 -10.46 -2.06 12.63
CA LYS A 105 -9.83 -3.30 12.17
C LYS A 105 -8.61 -2.99 11.29
N LEU A 106 -8.74 -2.01 10.41
CA LEU A 106 -7.63 -1.60 9.55
C LEU A 106 -6.50 -0.92 10.34
N LEU A 107 -6.84 -0.04 11.28
CA LEU A 107 -5.84 0.58 12.17
C LEU A 107 -5.02 -0.48 12.89
N THR A 108 -5.69 -1.48 13.46
CA THR A 108 -5.03 -2.59 14.16
C THR A 108 -4.01 -3.28 13.24
N LYS A 109 -4.42 -3.63 12.01
CA LYS A 109 -3.51 -4.26 11.03
C LYS A 109 -2.39 -3.33 10.58
N PHE A 110 -2.63 -2.03 10.46
CA PHE A 110 -1.58 -1.05 10.13
C PHE A 110 -0.57 -0.89 11.27
N MET A 111 -1.02 -0.92 12.52
CA MET A 111 -0.14 -0.94 13.69
C MET A 111 0.70 -2.22 13.74
N ASP A 112 0.13 -3.36 13.37
CA ASP A 112 0.89 -4.62 13.22
C ASP A 112 1.98 -4.49 12.14
N CYS A 113 1.64 -3.92 10.98
CA CYS A 113 2.59 -3.67 9.90
C CYS A 113 3.71 -2.71 10.30
N LYS A 114 3.38 -1.65 11.06
CA LYS A 114 4.37 -0.74 11.64
C LYS A 114 5.33 -1.50 12.54
N THR A 115 4.83 -2.24 13.51
CA THR A 115 5.66 -3.00 14.45
C THR A 115 6.54 -4.04 13.74
N LYS A 116 5.98 -4.71 12.72
CA LYS A 116 6.67 -5.77 12.00
C LYS A 116 7.77 -5.23 11.08
N PHE A 117 7.46 -4.15 10.34
CA PHE A 117 8.30 -3.62 9.27
C PHE A 117 8.57 -2.11 9.37
N GLY A 118 7.55 -1.30 9.68
CA GLY A 118 7.66 0.18 9.71
C GLY A 118 8.70 0.73 10.70
N ASP A 119 8.82 0.13 11.89
CA ASP A 119 9.78 0.54 12.92
C ASP A 119 11.23 0.15 12.57
N LYS A 120 11.43 -0.60 11.48
CA LYS A 120 12.71 -1.14 11.02
C LYS A 120 13.09 -0.61 9.64
N LEU A 121 12.42 0.45 9.17
CA LEU A 121 12.71 1.05 7.87
C LEU A 121 14.11 1.65 7.87
N ASP A 122 14.95 1.21 6.93
CA ASP A 122 16.25 1.80 6.68
C ASP A 122 16.15 2.76 5.50
N LYS A 123 16.29 4.06 5.78
CA LYS A 123 16.26 5.11 4.76
C LYS A 123 17.54 5.20 3.92
N THR A 124 18.61 4.52 4.37
CA THR A 124 19.90 4.47 3.68
C THR A 124 20.01 3.30 2.70
N ASP A 125 19.07 2.36 2.72
CA ASP A 125 18.98 1.26 1.76
C ASP A 125 18.64 1.80 0.35
N GLU A 126 19.63 1.74 -0.56
CA GLU A 126 19.51 2.18 -1.94
C GLU A 126 18.45 1.40 -2.76
N LYS A 127 18.05 0.21 -2.31
CA LYS A 127 17.01 -0.63 -2.94
C LYS A 127 15.65 -0.47 -2.26
N CYS A 128 15.61 0.19 -1.10
CA CYS A 128 14.40 0.45 -0.33
C CYS A 128 13.59 -0.83 -0.01
N VAL A 129 14.25 -1.96 0.27
CA VAL A 129 13.63 -3.28 0.48
C VAL A 129 12.65 -3.25 1.67
N GLY A 130 13.02 -2.55 2.74
CA GLY A 130 12.15 -2.37 3.91
C GLY A 130 10.81 -1.72 3.55
N PHE A 131 10.84 -0.69 2.70
CA PHE A 131 9.64 0.00 2.23
C PHE A 131 8.76 -0.90 1.37
N LYS A 132 9.35 -1.76 0.52
CA LYS A 132 8.61 -2.78 -0.22
C LYS A 132 7.83 -3.70 0.73
N ASN A 133 8.50 -4.26 1.72
CA ASN A 133 7.89 -5.21 2.66
C ASN A 133 6.80 -4.54 3.51
N TYR A 134 7.03 -3.31 3.96
CA TYR A 134 6.03 -2.52 4.68
C TYR A 134 4.81 -2.23 3.80
N GLY A 135 5.00 -1.75 2.56
CA GLY A 135 3.90 -1.47 1.63
C GLY A 135 3.08 -2.71 1.28
N LEU A 136 3.72 -3.87 1.11
CA LEU A 136 3.03 -5.15 0.90
C LEU A 136 2.17 -5.53 2.11
N CYS A 137 2.69 -5.38 3.33
CA CYS A 137 1.92 -5.62 4.56
C CYS A 137 0.68 -4.71 4.64
N MET A 138 0.83 -3.42 4.33
CA MET A 138 -0.29 -2.47 4.33
C MET A 138 -1.34 -2.83 3.27
N GLN A 139 -0.91 -3.32 2.10
CA GLN A 139 -1.81 -3.82 1.07
C GLN A 139 -2.55 -5.09 1.50
N GLU A 140 -1.87 -6.03 2.16
CA GLU A 140 -2.48 -7.24 2.73
C GLU A 140 -3.50 -6.90 3.81
N ALA A 141 -3.21 -5.91 4.67
CA ALA A 141 -4.13 -5.43 5.68
C ALA A 141 -5.46 -4.92 5.09
N LEU A 142 -5.40 -4.16 3.99
CA LEU A 142 -6.60 -3.72 3.26
C LEU A 142 -7.42 -4.88 2.68
N SER A 143 -6.75 -5.96 2.29
CA SER A 143 -7.42 -7.19 1.86
C SER A 143 -8.10 -7.88 3.03
N HIS A 144 -7.39 -8.09 4.14
CA HIS A 144 -7.89 -8.84 5.29
C HIS A 144 -9.15 -8.20 5.90
N VAL A 145 -9.20 -6.88 6.02
CA VAL A 145 -10.41 -6.21 6.55
C VAL A 145 -11.65 -6.44 5.69
N CYS A 146 -11.46 -6.81 4.42
CA CYS A 146 -12.53 -7.06 3.48
C CYS A 146 -13.00 -8.52 3.39
N TYR A 147 -12.19 -9.47 3.85
CA TYR A 147 -12.43 -10.89 3.62
C TYR A 147 -12.44 -11.74 4.90
N GLU A 148 -12.04 -11.16 6.05
CA GLU A 148 -12.21 -11.73 7.40
C GLU A 148 -13.39 -11.08 8.13
#